data_AF-A0A672NBF3-F1
#
_entry.id   AF-A0A672NBF3-F1
#
_cell.length_a   1.000
_cell.length_b   1.000
_cell.length_c   1.000
_cell.angle_alpha   90.00
_cell.angle_beta   90.00
_cell.angle_gamma   90.00
#
_symmetry.space_group_name_H-M   'P 1'
#
loop_
_entity.id
_entity.type
_entity.pdbx_description
1 polymer ?
#
loop_
_entity_poly.entity_id
_entity_poly.type
_entity_poly.pdbx_seq_one_letter_code
_entity_poly.pdbx_strand_id
1 'polypeptide(L)'
;MHSLTTSVGNLKKDMFMLWKIYFAWHCCTGMELLSFQTVQRSAEGDTQVKKRQQAIVGFLEANRISFEEVDITMLENRRLWMYRNIPEEKRPEKGNPLPPQIFNGDDYCGDYEDFFQSKEMNTVFSFLRLPPVKDSES
;
A
#
# COMPACT_ATOMS: atom_id res chain seq x y z
N MET A 1 -11.36 -9.32 45.01
CA MET A 1 -11.40 -9.70 43.58
C MET A 1 -12.14 -8.61 42.82
N HIS A 2 -11.45 -7.59 42.32
CA HIS A 2 -12.05 -6.58 41.44
C HIS A 2 -11.50 -6.83 40.03
N SER A 3 -12.41 -7.25 39.12
CA SER A 3 -12.12 -7.49 37.72
C SER A 3 -11.61 -6.22 37.04
N LEU A 4 -10.40 -6.28 36.51
CA LEU A 4 -9.91 -5.35 35.50
C LEU A 4 -10.57 -5.71 34.17
N THR A 5 -11.57 -4.94 33.78
CA THR A 5 -12.09 -4.95 32.41
C THR A 5 -11.27 -3.96 31.60
N THR A 6 -10.16 -4.43 31.03
CA THR A 6 -9.35 -3.60 30.13
C THR A 6 -10.06 -3.51 28.79
N SER A 7 -10.61 -2.33 28.52
CA SER A 7 -11.24 -1.95 27.26
C SER A 7 -10.29 -2.21 26.07
N VAL A 8 -10.75 -3.03 25.13
CA VAL A 8 -10.14 -3.35 23.83
C VAL A 8 -10.03 -2.11 22.91
N GLY A 9 -10.51 -0.93 23.35
CA GLY A 9 -10.59 0.29 22.56
C GLY A 9 -9.32 1.15 22.45
N ASN A 10 -8.21 0.82 23.12
CA ASN A 10 -6.99 1.65 23.11
C ASN A 10 -5.93 1.26 22.06
N LEU A 11 -5.89 0.00 21.62
CA LEU A 11 -4.83 -0.48 20.70
C LEU A 11 -4.83 0.24 19.33
N LYS A 12 -6.00 0.64 18.80
CA LYS A 12 -6.09 1.34 17.51
C LYS A 12 -5.62 2.80 17.57
N LYS A 13 -5.75 3.45 18.72
CA LYS A 13 -5.32 4.84 18.92
C LYS A 13 -3.81 4.93 19.12
N ASP A 14 -3.23 3.94 19.80
CA ASP A 14 -1.78 3.82 19.97
C ASP A 14 -1.07 3.54 18.62
N MET A 15 -1.67 2.72 17.75
CA MET A 15 -1.15 2.49 16.40
C MET A 15 -1.15 3.76 15.53
N PHE A 16 -2.19 4.60 15.65
CA PHE A 16 -2.27 5.89 14.94
C PHE A 16 -1.25 6.92 15.49
N MET A 17 -0.94 6.87 16.79
CA MET A 17 0.11 7.68 17.40
C MET A 17 1.52 7.22 17.02
N LEU A 18 1.77 5.91 16.93
CA LEU A 18 3.03 5.36 16.43
C LEU A 18 3.27 5.72 14.97
N TRP A 19 2.22 5.80 14.15
CA TRP A 19 2.32 6.25 12.76
C TRP A 19 2.70 7.74 12.65
N LYS A 20 2.20 8.60 13.56
CA LYS A 20 2.64 10.00 13.65
C LYS A 20 4.10 10.15 14.06
N ILE A 21 4.58 9.29 14.95
CA ILE A 21 5.99 9.25 15.37
C ILE A 21 6.88 8.75 14.22
N TYR A 22 6.40 7.78 13.42
CA TYR A 22 7.06 7.31 12.21
C TYR A 22 7.16 8.40 11.14
N PHE A 23 6.08 9.17 10.93
CA PHE A 23 6.07 10.34 10.04
C PHE A 23 7.06 11.43 10.49
N ALA A 24 7.19 11.65 11.81
CA ALA A 24 8.15 12.61 12.36
C ALA A 24 9.61 12.14 12.25
N TRP A 25 9.88 10.83 12.36
CA TRP A 25 11.20 10.25 12.10
C TRP A 25 11.58 10.37 10.61
N HIS A 26 10.62 10.16 9.71
CA HIS A 26 10.80 10.28 8.26
C HIS A 26 11.16 11.70 7.78
N CYS A 27 10.76 12.74 8.52
CA CYS A 27 11.13 14.12 8.19
C CYS A 27 12.61 14.44 8.49
N CYS A 28 13.25 13.68 9.40
CA CYS A 28 14.60 13.97 9.88
C CYS A 28 15.73 13.25 9.10
N THR A 29 15.44 12.20 8.32
CA THR A 29 16.47 11.39 7.65
C THR A 29 16.70 11.69 6.16
N GLY A 30 15.98 12.67 5.58
CA GLY A 30 16.22 13.05 4.18
C GLY A 30 16.01 11.92 3.15
N MET A 31 15.17 10.94 3.46
CA MET A 31 14.72 9.94 2.49
C MET A 31 13.52 10.52 1.75
N GLU A 32 13.64 10.71 0.43
CA GLU A 32 12.51 11.00 -0.46
C GLU A 32 11.39 10.00 -0.16
N LEU A 33 10.29 10.53 0.39
CA LEU A 33 9.13 9.75 0.82
C LEU A 33 8.43 9.25 -0.44
N LEU A 34 8.82 8.07 -0.89
CA LEU A 34 8.14 7.35 -1.95
C LEU A 34 6.80 6.88 -1.39
N SER A 35 5.76 7.71 -1.58
CA SER A 35 4.41 7.39 -1.14
C SER A 35 3.80 6.38 -2.11
N PHE A 36 4.00 5.09 -1.84
CA PHE A 36 3.26 4.05 -2.55
C PHE A 36 1.87 3.93 -1.98
N GLN A 37 0.85 4.21 -2.79
CA GLN A 37 -0.53 4.07 -2.34
C GLN A 37 -1.02 2.68 -2.75
N THR A 38 -1.14 1.79 -1.77
CA THR A 38 -1.90 0.56 -2.00
C THR A 38 -3.37 0.87 -1.76
N VAL A 39 -4.15 0.87 -2.82
CA VAL A 39 -5.58 1.14 -2.67
C VAL A 39 -6.29 -0.12 -2.24
N GLN A 40 -6.99 -0.07 -1.11
CA GLN A 40 -7.69 -1.22 -0.54
C GLN A 40 -9.21 -1.01 -0.48
N ARG A 41 -9.96 -2.10 -0.67
CA ARG A 41 -11.37 -2.16 -0.33
C ARG A 41 -11.51 -2.92 0.98
N SER A 42 -11.97 -2.27 2.05
CA SER A 42 -12.49 -2.96 3.23
C SER A 42 -13.83 -3.62 2.88
N ALA A 43 -13.78 -4.78 2.23
CA ALA A 43 -14.92 -5.66 2.07
C ALA A 43 -14.75 -6.84 3.03
N GLU A 44 -15.49 -6.83 4.13
CA GLU A 44 -15.65 -8.02 4.97
C GLU A 44 -16.24 -9.15 4.09
N GLY A 45 -15.42 -10.15 3.76
CA GLY A 45 -15.86 -11.33 3.00
C GLY A 45 -14.97 -11.73 1.80
N ASP A 46 -14.16 -10.83 1.26
CA ASP A 46 -13.28 -11.16 0.13
C ASP A 46 -11.89 -11.59 0.59
N THR A 47 -11.75 -12.89 0.86
CA THR A 47 -10.49 -13.50 1.31
C THR A 47 -9.38 -13.38 0.26
N GLN A 48 -9.71 -13.32 -1.02
CA GLN A 48 -8.70 -13.28 -2.09
C GLN A 48 -8.08 -11.89 -2.19
N VAL A 49 -8.90 -10.84 -2.17
CA VAL A 49 -8.42 -9.44 -2.18
C VAL A 49 -7.50 -9.18 -0.98
N LYS A 50 -7.89 -9.63 0.22
CA LYS A 50 -7.06 -9.49 1.43
C LYS A 50 -5.70 -10.19 1.31
N LYS A 51 -5.67 -11.41 0.77
CA LYS A 51 -4.42 -12.15 0.55
C LYS A 51 -3.49 -11.43 -0.44
N ARG A 52 -4.05 -10.88 -1.52
CA ARG A 52 -3.29 -10.12 -2.53
C ARG A 52 -2.68 -8.85 -1.94
N GLN A 53 -3.45 -8.12 -1.14
CA GLN A 53 -2.99 -6.94 -0.40
C GLN A 53 -1.85 -7.29 0.56
N GLN A 54 -2.05 -8.30 1.41
CA GLN A 54 -1.03 -8.76 2.36
C GLN A 54 0.25 -9.23 1.67
N ALA A 55 0.15 -9.85 0.50
CA ALA A 55 1.33 -10.28 -0.27
C ALA A 55 2.17 -9.10 -0.76
N ILE A 56 1.53 -8.01 -1.21
CA ILE A 56 2.23 -6.77 -1.61
C ILE A 56 2.84 -6.11 -0.38
N VAL A 57 2.04 -5.88 0.67
CA VAL A 57 2.48 -5.24 1.91
C VAL A 57 3.68 -5.98 2.50
N GLY A 58 3.57 -7.31 2.67
CA GLY A 58 4.65 -8.13 3.21
C GLY A 58 5.92 -8.10 2.35
N PHE A 59 5.80 -7.96 1.03
CA PHE A 59 6.96 -7.77 0.17
C PHE A 59 7.60 -6.39 0.38
N LEU A 60 6.81 -5.32 0.42
CA LEU A 60 7.31 -3.96 0.62
C LEU A 60 8.02 -3.85 1.97
N GLU A 61 7.43 -4.39 3.04
CA GLU A 61 8.03 -4.45 4.37
C GLU A 61 9.35 -5.24 4.38
N ALA A 62 9.37 -6.43 3.77
CA ALA A 62 10.56 -7.28 3.71
C ALA A 62 11.72 -6.60 2.98
N ASN A 63 11.43 -5.77 1.97
CA ASN A 63 12.41 -5.01 1.21
C ASN A 63 12.68 -3.61 1.77
N ARG A 64 12.10 -3.26 2.93
CA ARG A 64 12.21 -1.93 3.58
C ARG A 64 11.81 -0.78 2.64
N ILE A 65 10.86 -1.04 1.76
CA ILE A 65 10.26 -0.03 0.90
C ILE A 65 9.16 0.66 1.72
N SER A 66 9.25 1.98 1.89
CA SER A 66 8.20 2.74 2.57
C SER A 66 6.92 2.80 1.72
N PHE A 67 5.74 2.70 2.32
CA PHE A 67 4.45 2.77 1.61
C PHE A 67 3.33 3.31 2.51
N GLU A 68 2.20 3.66 1.89
CA GLU A 68 0.96 4.07 2.53
C GLU A 68 -0.19 3.15 2.07
N GLU A 69 -0.97 2.63 3.03
CA GLU A 69 -2.20 1.90 2.74
C GLU A 69 -3.38 2.89 2.71
N VAL A 70 -4.07 2.96 1.57
CA VAL A 70 -5.18 3.89 1.37
C VAL A 70 -6.48 3.12 1.20
N ASP A 71 -7.31 3.12 2.23
CA ASP A 71 -8.65 2.54 2.15
C ASP A 71 -9.60 3.47 1.38
N ILE A 72 -10.02 3.05 0.19
CA ILE A 72 -10.94 3.82 -0.66
C ILE A 72 -12.42 3.59 -0.34
N THR A 73 -12.76 2.65 0.55
CA THR A 73 -14.18 2.43 0.90
C THR A 73 -14.78 3.61 1.63
N MET A 74 -13.98 4.26 2.47
CA MET A 74 -14.39 5.39 3.29
C MET A 74 -13.99 6.73 2.68
N LEU A 75 -13.26 6.74 1.56
CA LEU A 75 -12.69 7.94 0.93
C LEU A 75 -13.13 8.04 -0.53
N GLU A 76 -14.36 8.52 -0.77
CA GLU A 76 -14.92 8.64 -2.12
C GLU A 76 -14.03 9.44 -3.08
N ASN A 77 -13.46 10.55 -2.61
CA ASN A 77 -12.56 11.37 -3.42
C ASN A 77 -11.32 10.56 -3.88
N ARG A 78 -10.74 9.74 -3.01
CA ARG A 78 -9.60 8.87 -3.36
C ARG A 78 -10.01 7.73 -4.28
N ARG A 79 -11.21 7.16 -4.09
CA ARG A 79 -11.78 6.16 -5.00
C ARG A 79 -11.93 6.70 -6.43
N LEU A 80 -12.53 7.87 -6.57
CA LEU A 80 -12.72 8.52 -7.88
C LEU A 80 -11.40 8.94 -8.49
N TRP A 81 -10.47 9.47 -7.68
CA TRP A 81 -9.11 9.78 -8.13
C TRP A 81 -8.42 8.54 -8.66
N MET A 82 -8.47 7.41 -7.95
CA MET A 82 -7.89 6.15 -8.41
C MET A 82 -8.47 5.74 -9.77
N TYR A 83 -9.79 5.74 -9.93
CA TYR A 83 -10.42 5.34 -11.19
C TYR A 83 -10.00 6.23 -12.37
N ARG A 84 -9.81 7.53 -12.13
CA ARG A 84 -9.37 8.48 -13.17
C ARG A 84 -7.91 8.27 -13.57
N ASN A 85 -7.04 7.93 -12.62
CA ASN A 85 -5.60 7.79 -12.86
C ASN A 85 -5.19 6.37 -13.31
N ILE A 86 -6.11 5.40 -13.32
CA ILE A 86 -5.87 4.10 -13.98
C ILE A 86 -5.97 4.29 -15.51
N PRO A 87 -4.92 3.90 -16.28
CA PRO A 87 -4.93 3.93 -17.74
C PRO A 87 -6.09 3.13 -18.32
N GLU A 88 -6.64 3.56 -19.45
CA GLU A 88 -7.84 2.97 -20.03
C GLU A 88 -7.65 1.49 -20.40
N GLU A 89 -6.47 1.15 -20.89
CA GLU A 89 -6.05 -0.22 -21.23
C GLU A 89 -5.96 -1.17 -20.03
N LYS A 90 -5.86 -0.62 -18.82
CA LYS A 90 -5.82 -1.37 -17.55
C LYS A 90 -7.17 -1.40 -16.83
N ARG A 91 -8.18 -0.71 -17.35
CA ARG A 91 -9.53 -0.76 -16.78
C ARG A 91 -10.18 -2.09 -17.13
N PRO A 92 -10.93 -2.70 -16.20
CA PRO A 92 -11.66 -3.92 -16.50
C PRO A 92 -12.76 -3.65 -17.54
N GLU A 93 -12.99 -4.60 -18.46
CA GLU A 93 -14.06 -4.51 -19.47
C GLU A 93 -15.45 -4.34 -18.86
N LYS A 94 -15.64 -4.84 -17.63
CA LYS A 94 -16.89 -4.71 -16.87
C LYS A 94 -16.62 -4.42 -15.41
N GLY A 95 -17.30 -3.40 -14.89
CA GLY A 95 -17.27 -3.04 -13.47
C GLY A 95 -16.16 -2.06 -13.13
N ASN A 96 -15.78 -2.03 -11.86
CA ASN A 96 -14.77 -1.12 -11.35
C ASN A 96 -13.45 -1.87 -11.13
N PRO A 97 -12.29 -1.21 -11.30
CA PRO A 97 -11.01 -1.81 -10.99
C PRO A 97 -10.98 -2.26 -9.53
N LEU A 98 -10.51 -3.49 -9.33
CA LEU A 98 -10.46 -4.12 -8.02
C LEU A 98 -9.11 -3.86 -7.35
N PRO A 99 -9.08 -3.60 -6.04
CA PRO A 99 -7.83 -3.53 -5.30
C PRO A 99 -7.13 -4.90 -5.23
N PRO A 100 -5.81 -4.95 -4.98
CA PRO A 100 -4.92 -3.81 -4.78
C PRO A 100 -4.56 -3.09 -6.10
N GLN A 101 -4.45 -1.76 -6.03
CA GLN A 101 -3.93 -0.92 -7.11
C GLN A 101 -2.74 -0.15 -6.55
N ILE A 102 -1.63 -0.14 -7.28
CA ILE A 102 -0.34 0.38 -6.82
C ILE A 102 -0.04 1.66 -7.59
N PHE A 103 0.21 2.74 -6.85
CA PHE A 103 0.67 4.02 -7.39
C PHE A 103 1.97 4.41 -6.72
N ASN A 104 2.85 5.07 -7.47
CA ASN A 104 3.98 5.81 -6.91
C ASN A 104 3.68 7.30 -7.06
N GLY A 105 3.28 7.96 -5.96
CA GLY A 105 2.71 9.31 -6.04
C GLY A 105 1.43 9.31 -6.89
N ASP A 106 1.47 10.06 -8.00
CA ASP A 106 0.38 10.16 -8.96
C ASP A 106 0.50 9.14 -10.12
N ASP A 107 1.64 8.45 -10.24
CA ASP A 107 1.91 7.55 -11.35
C ASP A 107 1.38 6.14 -11.06
N TYR A 108 0.50 5.64 -11.93
CA TYR A 108 -0.06 4.29 -11.81
C TYR A 108 0.98 3.21 -12.15
N CYS A 109 1.42 2.39 -11.19
CA CYS A 109 2.38 1.30 -11.42
C CYS A 109 1.71 0.09 -12.07
N GLY A 110 0.58 -0.33 -11.51
CA GLY A 110 -0.14 -1.53 -11.95
C GLY A 110 -1.04 -2.11 -10.87
N ASP A 111 -1.65 -3.25 -11.18
CA ASP A 111 -2.46 -4.02 -10.26
C ASP A 111 -1.67 -5.17 -9.59
N TYR A 112 -2.36 -6.09 -8.92
CA TYR A 112 -1.74 -7.26 -8.31
C TYR A 112 -1.01 -8.17 -9.32
N GLU A 113 -1.59 -8.36 -10.50
CA GLU A 113 -1.04 -9.29 -11.49
C GLU A 113 0.25 -8.71 -12.07
N ASP A 114 0.27 -7.41 -12.36
CA ASP A 114 1.49 -6.71 -12.79
C ASP A 114 2.59 -6.80 -11.74
N PHE A 115 2.23 -6.59 -10.46
CA PHE A 115 3.18 -6.76 -9.35
C PHE A 115 3.71 -8.19 -9.28
N PHE A 116 2.83 -9.19 -9.38
CA PHE A 116 3.22 -10.60 -9.34
C PHE A 116 4.17 -10.96 -10.49
N GLN A 117 3.85 -10.54 -11.72
CA GLN A 117 4.73 -10.72 -12.88
C GLN A 117 6.09 -10.04 -12.68
N SER A 118 6.11 -8.81 -12.17
CA SER A 118 7.36 -8.12 -11.87
C SER A 118 8.19 -8.84 -10.82
N LYS A 119 7.55 -9.51 -9.86
CA LYS A 119 8.22 -10.33 -8.83
C LYS A 119 8.85 -11.59 -9.43
N GLU A 120 8.12 -12.31 -10.28
CA GLU A 120 8.65 -13.47 -11.01
C GLU A 120 9.85 -13.09 -11.91
N MET A 121 9.81 -11.89 -12.47
CA MET A 121 10.89 -11.35 -13.32
C MET A 121 12.01 -10.65 -12.52
N ASN A 122 11.93 -10.55 -11.19
CA ASN A 122 12.85 -9.77 -10.35
C ASN A 122 13.00 -8.29 -10.78
N THR A 123 11.94 -7.69 -11.31
CA THR A 123 11.89 -6.30 -11.79
C THR A 123 10.98 -5.40 -10.94
N VAL A 124 10.65 -5.82 -9.71
CA VAL A 124 9.72 -5.10 -8.83
C VAL A 124 10.14 -3.65 -8.57
N PHE A 125 11.44 -3.39 -8.38
CA PHE A 125 11.92 -2.02 -8.18
C PHE A 125 11.62 -1.13 -9.40
N SER A 126 11.87 -1.63 -10.62
CA SER A 126 11.52 -0.92 -11.85
C SER A 126 10.00 -0.75 -12.00
N PHE A 127 9.21 -1.77 -11.68
CA PHE A 127 7.73 -1.71 -11.67
C PHE A 127 7.22 -0.63 -10.72
N LEU A 128 7.82 -0.51 -9.53
CA LEU A 128 7.52 0.51 -8.54
C LEU A 128 8.11 1.89 -8.88
N ARG A 129 8.78 2.06 -10.03
CA ARG A 129 9.51 3.28 -10.40
C ARG A 129 10.55 3.69 -9.36
N LEU A 130 11.16 2.70 -8.73
CA LEU A 130 12.25 2.88 -7.78
C LEU A 130 13.60 2.82 -8.50
N PRO A 131 14.59 3.58 -8.01
CA PRO A 131 15.96 3.37 -8.44
C PRO A 131 16.39 1.92 -8.12
N PRO A 132 17.25 1.31 -8.95
CA PRO A 132 17.80 0.01 -8.63
C PRO A 132 18.52 0.09 -7.28
N VAL A 133 18.41 -0.97 -6.48
CA VAL A 133 19.17 -1.09 -5.25
C VAL A 133 20.65 -1.05 -5.64
N LYS A 134 21.32 0.05 -5.30
CA LYS A 134 22.78 0.09 -5.39
C LYS A 134 23.26 -0.80 -4.26
N ASP A 135 23.68 -2.01 -4.59
CA ASP A 135 24.47 -2.80 -3.66
C ASP A 135 25.68 -1.92 -3.31
N SER A 136 25.68 -1.39 -2.08
CA SER A 136 26.84 -0.72 -1.52
C SER A 136 27.90 -1.80 -1.34
N GLU A 137 28.67 -2.02 -2.40
CA GLU A 137 29.90 -2.80 -2.39
C GLU A 137 30.90 -2.05 -1.50
N SER A 138 31.10 -2.53 -0.28
CA SER A 138 32.23 -2.20 0.59
C SER A 138 32.46 -3.34 1.58
#